data_AF-A0A2E2Q369-F1
#
_entry.id   AF-A0A2E2Q369-F1
#
_cell.length_a   1.000
_cell.length_b   1.000
_cell.length_c   1.000
_cell.angle_alpha   90.00
_cell.angle_beta   90.00
_cell.angle_gamma   90.00
#
_symmetry.space_group_name_H-M   'P 1'
#
loop_
_entity.id
_entity.type
_entity.pdbx_description
1 polymer ?
#
loop_
_entity_poly.entity_id
_entity_poly.type
_entity_poly.pdbx_seq_one_letter_code
_entity_poly.pdbx_strand_id
1 'polypeptide(L)'
;MPVDPSIVGRSFPRTRPYPVTAEGLRAFAAATGGEWSGGPAPATYPIVMAFEAMNAFLEAEQVELHRIVHGEQRFTYERPVVEGDVLTATLTVSGLRQIGGNDIISTTSEVTDADGALVCTTGATLVHRAGTDGGDA
;
A
#
# COMPACT_ATOMS: atom_id res chain seq x y z
N MET A 1 -19.93 -3.76 6.98
CA MET A 1 -19.78 -3.27 8.36
C MET A 1 -18.70 -2.21 8.39
N PRO A 2 -18.76 -1.26 9.35
CA PRO A 2 -17.66 -0.35 9.63
C PRO A 2 -16.43 -1.10 10.15
N VAL A 3 -15.25 -0.57 9.89
CA VAL A 3 -13.98 -1.08 10.44
C VAL A 3 -13.88 -0.81 11.95
N ASP A 4 -13.40 -1.79 12.72
CA ASP A 4 -13.19 -1.65 14.18
C ASP A 4 -12.07 -0.63 14.48
N PRO A 5 -12.34 0.44 15.27
CA PRO A 5 -11.32 1.41 15.68
C PRO A 5 -10.11 0.84 16.44
N SER A 6 -10.22 -0.36 17.04
CA SER A 6 -9.08 -1.04 17.65
C SER A 6 -7.96 -1.38 16.66
N ILE A 7 -8.21 -1.21 15.36
CA ILE A 7 -7.24 -1.48 14.31
C ILE A 7 -6.04 -0.52 14.27
N VAL A 8 -6.19 0.69 14.81
CA VAL A 8 -5.12 1.70 14.74
C VAL A 8 -3.89 1.22 15.51
N GLY A 9 -2.73 1.26 14.84
CA GLY A 9 -1.46 0.75 15.35
C GLY A 9 -1.19 -0.73 15.04
N ARG A 10 -2.16 -1.48 14.48
CA ARG A 10 -1.91 -2.86 14.06
C ARG A 10 -1.05 -2.89 12.79
N SER A 11 -0.04 -3.74 12.81
CA SER A 11 0.77 -4.10 11.65
C SER A 11 0.31 -5.44 11.07
N PHE A 12 0.40 -5.56 9.75
CA PHE A 12 0.02 -6.74 8.99
C PHE A 12 1.27 -7.53 8.58
N PRO A 13 1.14 -8.84 8.29
CA PRO A 13 2.27 -9.66 7.91
C PRO A 13 3.08 -9.03 6.76
N ARG A 14 4.40 -9.13 6.88
CA ARG A 14 5.33 -8.69 5.84
C ARG A 14 5.03 -9.41 4.52
N THR A 15 5.08 -8.68 3.41
CA THR A 15 4.92 -9.26 2.07
C THR A 15 5.99 -10.30 1.78
N ARG A 16 5.76 -11.07 0.71
CA ARG A 16 6.83 -11.93 0.18
C ARG A 16 7.96 -11.05 -0.36
N PRO A 17 9.23 -11.52 -0.32
CA PRO A 17 10.33 -10.84 -0.99
C PRO A 17 10.03 -10.65 -2.48
N TYR A 18 10.11 -9.40 -2.92
CA TYR A 18 9.83 -8.99 -4.28
C TYR A 18 11.14 -8.60 -4.99
N PRO A 19 11.60 -9.38 -5.98
CA PRO A 19 12.78 -9.03 -6.76
C PRO A 19 12.45 -7.89 -7.74
N VAL A 20 13.21 -6.79 -7.67
CA VAL A 20 13.13 -5.68 -8.61
C VAL A 20 13.96 -6.03 -9.84
N THR A 21 13.28 -6.39 -10.92
CA THR A 21 13.94 -6.80 -12.18
C THR A 21 13.84 -5.69 -13.24
N ALA A 22 14.80 -5.63 -14.16
CA ALA A 22 14.71 -4.75 -15.32
C ALA A 22 13.42 -4.95 -16.14
N GLU A 23 12.93 -6.19 -16.24
CA GLU A 23 11.66 -6.48 -16.90
C GLU A 23 10.48 -5.85 -16.16
N GLY A 24 10.41 -6.00 -14.84
CA GLY A 24 9.37 -5.39 -14.02
C GLY A 24 9.40 -3.86 -14.07
N LEU A 25 10.59 -3.26 -14.07
CA LEU A 25 10.76 -1.81 -14.20
C LEU A 25 10.30 -1.29 -15.56
N ARG A 26 10.66 -1.97 -16.65
CA ARG A 26 10.16 -1.65 -18.01
C ARG A 26 8.65 -1.81 -18.11
N ALA A 27 8.10 -2.90 -17.57
CA ALA A 27 6.66 -3.15 -17.61
C ALA A 27 5.88 -2.08 -16.85
N PHE A 28 6.34 -1.68 -15.67
CA PHE A 28 5.73 -0.61 -14.89
C PHE A 28 5.83 0.75 -15.60
N ALA A 29 7.00 1.09 -16.14
CA ALA A 29 7.19 2.33 -16.88
C ALA A 29 6.24 2.39 -18.08
N ALA A 30 6.16 1.33 -18.89
CA ALA A 30 5.24 1.26 -20.02
C ALA A 30 3.76 1.38 -19.59
N ALA A 31 3.36 0.70 -18.52
CA ALA A 31 2.00 0.76 -17.99
C ALA A 31 1.60 2.16 -17.47
N THR A 32 2.59 2.98 -17.09
CA THR A 32 2.41 4.35 -16.60
C THR A 32 2.69 5.41 -17.68
N GLY A 33 2.87 5.00 -18.94
CA GLY A 33 3.08 5.89 -20.09
C GLY A 33 4.51 6.42 -20.23
N GLY A 34 5.47 5.83 -19.54
CA GLY A 34 6.89 6.14 -19.63
C GLY A 34 7.72 5.02 -20.28
N GLU A 35 9.02 5.22 -20.29
CA GLU A 35 10.02 4.24 -20.69
C GLU A 35 11.11 4.19 -19.61
N TRP A 36 11.63 2.99 -19.31
CA TRP A 36 12.76 2.82 -18.42
C TRP A 36 13.90 2.10 -19.15
N SER A 37 15.05 2.75 -19.22
CA SER A 37 16.24 2.29 -19.95
C SER A 37 17.47 2.11 -19.05
N GLY A 38 17.26 2.05 -17.73
CA GLY A 38 18.30 1.90 -16.71
C GLY A 38 18.25 2.98 -15.63
N GLY A 39 19.00 2.77 -14.54
CA GLY A 39 19.04 3.67 -13.39
C GLY A 39 17.93 3.41 -12.36
N PRO A 40 17.59 4.40 -11.51
CA PRO A 40 16.54 4.25 -10.51
C PRO A 40 15.19 3.86 -11.12
N ALA A 41 14.41 3.11 -10.34
CA ALA A 41 13.02 2.83 -10.64
C ALA A 41 12.18 4.12 -10.68
N PRO A 42 11.05 4.13 -11.43
CA PRO A 42 10.07 5.21 -11.34
C PRO A 42 9.66 5.49 -9.88
N ALA A 43 9.47 6.77 -9.53
CA ALA A 43 9.24 7.20 -8.15
C ALA A 43 7.94 6.67 -7.50
N THR A 44 7.06 6.02 -8.27
CA THR A 44 5.85 5.37 -7.78
C THR A 44 5.95 3.83 -7.79
N TYR A 45 7.07 3.25 -8.26
CA TYR A 45 7.27 1.81 -8.35
C TYR A 45 7.05 1.03 -7.05
N PRO A 46 7.40 1.54 -5.85
CA PRO A 46 7.12 0.82 -4.59
C PRO A 46 5.65 0.49 -4.35
N ILE A 47 4.72 1.12 -5.09
CA ILE A 47 3.30 0.77 -5.04
C ILE A 47 3.05 -0.72 -5.35
N VAL A 48 3.90 -1.37 -6.16
CA VAL A 48 3.73 -2.78 -6.52
C VAL A 48 3.71 -3.67 -5.26
N MET A 49 4.60 -3.41 -4.30
CA MET A 49 4.64 -4.15 -3.04
C MET A 49 3.70 -3.57 -1.99
N ALA A 50 3.58 -2.24 -1.91
CA ALA A 50 2.65 -1.62 -0.96
C ALA A 50 1.20 -2.03 -1.24
N PHE A 51 0.84 -2.28 -2.51
CA PHE A 51 -0.47 -2.80 -2.90
C PHE A 51 -0.66 -4.26 -2.49
N GLU A 52 0.38 -5.11 -2.51
CA GLU A 52 0.31 -6.47 -1.94
C GLU A 52 0.03 -6.41 -0.44
N ALA A 53 0.77 -5.57 0.31
CA ALA A 53 0.56 -5.37 1.74
C ALA A 53 -0.85 -4.84 2.04
N MET A 54 -1.35 -3.92 1.21
CA MET A 54 -2.71 -3.39 1.31
C MET A 54 -3.75 -4.48 1.09
N ASN A 55 -3.60 -5.34 0.07
CA ASN A 55 -4.55 -6.43 -0.18
C ASN A 55 -4.59 -7.43 1.00
N ALA A 56 -3.45 -7.75 1.61
CA ALA A 56 -3.42 -8.60 2.80
C ALA A 56 -4.14 -7.96 3.99
N PHE A 57 -4.00 -6.65 4.18
CA PHE A 57 -4.77 -5.89 5.16
C PHE A 57 -6.28 -5.94 4.87
N LEU A 58 -6.68 -5.65 3.63
CA LEU A 58 -8.08 -5.66 3.22
C LEU A 58 -8.72 -7.04 3.42
N GLU A 59 -8.01 -8.11 3.06
CA GLU A 59 -8.46 -9.49 3.26
C GLU A 59 -8.64 -9.82 4.76
N ALA A 60 -7.64 -9.49 5.58
CA ALA A 60 -7.67 -9.76 7.02
C ALA A 60 -8.83 -9.05 7.74
N GLU A 61 -9.22 -7.87 7.27
CA GLU A 61 -10.31 -7.07 7.84
C GLU A 61 -11.63 -7.22 7.06
N GLN A 62 -11.68 -8.13 6.08
CA GLN A 62 -12.86 -8.41 5.25
C GLN A 62 -13.42 -7.14 4.57
N VAL A 63 -12.52 -6.25 4.15
CA VAL A 63 -12.84 -5.02 3.44
C VAL A 63 -12.73 -5.27 1.94
N GLU A 64 -13.86 -5.22 1.25
CA GLU A 64 -13.92 -5.45 -0.19
C GLU A 64 -13.28 -4.31 -1.00
N LEU A 65 -12.31 -4.63 -1.87
CA LEU A 65 -11.57 -3.64 -2.66
C LEU A 65 -12.51 -2.73 -3.50
N HIS A 66 -13.62 -3.26 -4.02
CA HIS A 66 -14.57 -2.49 -4.84
C HIS A 66 -15.33 -1.39 -4.06
N ARG A 67 -15.20 -1.34 -2.73
CA ARG A 67 -15.78 -0.35 -1.82
C ARG A 67 -14.77 0.71 -1.41
N ILE A 68 -13.55 0.62 -1.92
CA ILE A 68 -12.47 1.54 -1.62
C ILE A 68 -12.31 2.57 -2.74
N VAL A 69 -12.21 3.82 -2.34
CA VAL A 69 -11.59 4.88 -3.15
C VAL A 69 -10.25 5.24 -2.52
N HIS A 70 -9.19 5.18 -3.32
CA HIS A 70 -7.85 5.59 -2.89
C HIS A 70 -7.76 7.13 -2.97
N GLY A 71 -7.63 7.79 -1.83
CA GLY A 71 -7.68 9.25 -1.72
C GLY A 71 -6.32 9.95 -1.83
N GLU A 72 -5.28 9.37 -1.23
CA GLU A 72 -3.93 9.95 -1.23
C GLU A 72 -2.88 8.86 -1.19
N GLN A 73 -1.75 9.10 -1.84
CA GLN A 73 -0.57 8.25 -1.81
C GLN A 73 0.70 9.12 -1.68
N ARG A 74 1.60 8.75 -0.76
CA ARG A 74 2.90 9.38 -0.54
C ARG A 74 4.01 8.33 -0.56
N PHE A 75 5.18 8.74 -1.04
CA PHE A 75 6.44 8.00 -0.96
C PHE A 75 7.52 8.91 -0.39
N THR A 76 8.23 8.44 0.63
CA THR A 76 9.39 9.10 1.23
C THR A 76 10.57 8.15 1.12
N TYR A 77 11.62 8.54 0.41
CA TYR A 77 12.74 7.67 0.07
C TYR A 77 13.97 7.97 0.93
N GLU A 78 14.57 6.92 1.48
CA GLU A 78 15.91 6.96 2.09
C GLU A 78 16.99 6.78 1.02
N ARG A 79 16.70 5.92 0.03
CA ARG A 79 17.47 5.76 -1.20
C ARG A 79 16.55 5.39 -2.37
N PRO A 80 16.97 5.62 -3.63
CA PRO A 80 16.20 5.14 -4.78
C PRO A 80 16.13 3.60 -4.81
N VAL A 81 15.01 3.07 -5.29
CA VAL A 81 14.88 1.66 -5.67
C VAL A 81 15.63 1.43 -6.97
N VAL A 82 16.38 0.33 -7.07
CA VAL A 82 17.16 -0.02 -8.25
C VAL A 82 16.93 -1.47 -8.66
N GLU A 83 17.25 -1.80 -9.92
CA GLU A 83 17.31 -3.19 -10.37
C GLU A 83 18.26 -4.01 -9.47
N GLY A 84 17.84 -5.23 -9.13
CA GLY A 84 18.59 -6.13 -8.26
C GLY A 84 18.21 -6.02 -6.79
N ASP A 85 17.51 -4.96 -6.37
CA ASP A 85 16.92 -4.91 -5.04
C ASP A 85 15.96 -6.10 -4.83
N VAL A 86 15.97 -6.67 -3.63
CA VAL A 86 14.92 -7.60 -3.18
C VAL A 86 14.25 -6.94 -2.00
N LEU A 87 12.99 -6.56 -2.19
CA LEU A 87 12.29 -5.65 -1.28
C LEU A 87 11.12 -6.36 -0.59
N THR A 88 10.80 -5.93 0.63
CA THR A 88 9.60 -6.36 1.36
C THR A 88 8.88 -5.16 1.95
N ALA A 89 7.56 -5.24 2.10
CA ALA A 89 6.75 -4.20 2.72
C ALA A 89 6.03 -4.70 3.97
N THR A 90 5.95 -3.87 5.01
CA THR A 90 5.13 -4.11 6.20
C THR A 90 4.17 -2.94 6.39
N LEU A 91 2.87 -3.20 6.31
CA LEU A 91 1.83 -2.18 6.47
C LEU A 91 1.39 -2.06 7.93
N THR A 92 1.21 -0.83 8.38
CA THR A 92 0.60 -0.47 9.67
C THR A 92 -0.57 0.48 9.43
N VAL A 93 -1.70 0.26 10.11
CA VAL A 93 -2.80 1.22 10.10
C VAL A 93 -2.44 2.38 11.03
N SER A 94 -2.18 3.55 10.46
CA SER A 94 -1.73 4.74 11.19
C SER A 94 -2.89 5.60 11.70
N GLY A 95 -4.10 5.39 11.20
CA GLY A 95 -5.29 6.06 11.70
C GLY A 95 -6.59 5.54 11.11
N LEU A 96 -7.68 5.79 11.84
CA LEU A 96 -9.05 5.56 11.40
C LEU A 96 -9.90 6.74 11.83
N ARG A 97 -10.70 7.28 10.90
CA ARG A 97 -11.75 8.26 11.20
C ARG A 97 -13.04 7.84 10.53
N GLN A 98 -14.17 8.04 11.18
CA GLN A 98 -15.48 7.71 10.62
C GLN A 98 -16.28 8.99 10.40
N ILE A 99 -16.64 9.27 9.15
CA ILE A 99 -17.31 10.51 8.75
C ILE A 99 -18.42 10.20 7.75
N GLY A 100 -19.66 10.56 8.11
CA GLY A 100 -20.82 10.44 7.21
C GLY A 100 -21.05 9.01 6.70
N GLY A 101 -20.82 7.99 7.54
CA GLY A 101 -20.96 6.58 7.18
C GLY A 101 -19.79 5.97 6.41
N ASN A 102 -18.70 6.72 6.18
CA ASN A 102 -17.48 6.20 5.58
C ASN A 102 -16.38 6.03 6.62
N ASP A 103 -15.57 4.99 6.45
CA ASP A 103 -14.30 4.82 7.15
C ASP A 103 -13.18 5.45 6.32
N ILE A 104 -12.43 6.37 6.91
CA ILE A 104 -11.24 6.99 6.34
C ILE A 104 -10.04 6.36 7.05
N ILE A 105 -9.36 5.47 6.36
CA ILE A 105 -8.28 4.63 6.88
C ILE A 105 -6.96 5.20 6.38
N SER A 106 -6.07 5.56 7.29
CA SER A 106 -4.70 5.94 6.97
C SER A 106 -3.77 4.77 7.23
N THR A 107 -2.87 4.49 6.29
CA THR A 107 -1.88 3.42 6.39
C THR A 107 -0.48 3.96 6.12
N THR A 108 0.51 3.31 6.72
CA THR A 108 1.92 3.52 6.44
C THR A 108 2.56 2.18 6.18
N SER A 109 3.36 2.04 5.12
CA SER A 109 4.16 0.82 4.92
C SER A 109 5.63 1.13 4.81
N GLU A 110 6.44 0.44 5.61
CA GLU A 110 7.90 0.46 5.50
C GLU A 110 8.33 -0.56 4.45
N VAL A 111 9.09 -0.09 3.46
CA VAL A 111 9.71 -0.91 2.41
C VAL A 111 11.18 -1.07 2.73
N THR A 112 11.63 -2.30 2.95
CA THR A 112 13.00 -2.65 3.34
C THR A 112 13.65 -3.56 2.32
N ASP A 113 14.97 -3.51 2.20
CA ASP A 113 15.75 -4.42 1.37
C ASP A 113 16.11 -5.73 2.07
N ALA A 114 16.86 -6.59 1.38
CA ALA A 114 17.25 -7.92 1.86
C ALA A 114 18.10 -7.89 3.14
N ASP A 115 18.83 -6.80 3.38
CA ASP A 115 19.63 -6.60 4.58
C ASP A 115 18.82 -5.96 5.72
N GLY A 116 17.54 -5.66 5.46
CA GLY A 116 16.62 -5.03 6.41
C GLY A 116 16.76 -3.51 6.48
N ALA A 117 17.51 -2.87 5.57
CA ALA A 117 17.63 -1.42 5.55
C ALA A 117 16.36 -0.79 4.98
N LEU A 118 15.89 0.31 5.59
CA LEU A 118 14.76 1.08 5.09
C LEU A 118 15.12 1.73 3.75
N VAL A 119 14.28 1.51 2.74
CA VAL A 119 14.43 2.08 1.40
C VAL A 119 13.42 3.18 1.17
N CYS A 120 12.16 2.94 1.54
CA CYS A 120 11.06 3.88 1.35
C CYS A 120 9.97 3.67 2.40
N THR A 121 9.41 4.75 2.91
CA THR A 121 8.14 4.73 3.63
C THR A 121 7.03 5.19 2.70
N THR A 122 5.99 4.36 2.59
CA THR A 122 4.77 4.69 1.84
C THR A 122 3.67 5.11 2.80
N GLY A 123 2.83 6.04 2.38
CA GLY A 123 1.62 6.43 3.11
C GLY A 123 0.42 6.42 2.17
N ALA A 124 -0.73 5.95 2.64
CA ALA A 124 -1.95 5.94 1.86
C ALA A 124 -3.18 6.32 2.70
N THR A 125 -4.16 6.96 2.05
CA THR A 125 -5.49 7.21 2.60
C THR A 125 -6.53 6.47 1.78
N LEU A 126 -7.29 5.60 2.42
CA LEU A 126 -8.36 4.80 1.82
C LEU A 126 -9.71 5.28 2.37
N VAL A 127 -10.67 5.51 1.47
CA VAL A 127 -12.05 5.79 1.84
C VAL A 127 -12.88 4.55 1.56
N HIS A 128 -13.32 3.90 2.63
CA HIS A 128 -14.18 2.73 2.60
C HIS A 128 -15.63 3.15 2.87
N ARG A 129 -16.53 2.80 1.94
CA ARG A 129 -17.96 2.96 2.16
C ARG A 129 -18.52 1.77 2.93
N ALA A 130 -18.73 1.94 4.24
CA ALA A 130 -19.44 0.94 5.02
C ALA A 130 -20.87 0.81 4.45
N GLY A 131 -21.29 -0.41 4.13
CA GLY A 131 -22.68 -0.66 3.74
C GLY A 131 -23.63 -0.16 4.83
N THR A 132 -24.69 0.54 4.46
CA THR A 132 -25.81 0.79 5.36
C THR A 132 -26.45 -0.55 5.64
N ASP A 133 -26.35 -1.06 6.88
CA ASP A 133 -27.29 -2.08 7.31
C ASP A 133 -28.68 -1.45 7.17
N GLY A 134 -29.53 -2.08 6.36
CA GLY A 134 -30.92 -1.66 6.14
C GLY A 134 -31.75 -1.89 7.40
N GLY A 135 -31.48 -1.10 8.44
CA GLY A 135 -32.26 -1.02 9.67
C GLY A 135 -33.28 0.11 9.58
N ASP A 136 -34.24 -0.04 8.67
CA ASP A 136 -35.56 0.57 8.77
C ASP A 136 -36.57 -0.51 8.37
N ALA A 137 -37.06 -1.22 9.38
CA ALA A 137 -38.23 -2.08 9.34
C ALA A 137 -38.99 -1.93 10.66
#